data_AF-A0A7S0HBS2-F1
#
_entry.id   AF-A0A7S0HBS2-F1
#
_cell.length_a   1.000
_cell.length_b   1.000
_cell.length_c   1.000
_cell.angle_alpha   90.00
_cell.angle_beta   90.00
_cell.angle_gamma   90.00
#
_symmetry.space_group_name_H-M   'P 1'
#
loop_
_entity.id
_entity.type
_entity.pdbx_description
1 polymer ?
#
loop_
_entity_poly.entity_id
_entity_poly.type
_entity_poly.pdbx_seq_one_letter_code
_entity_poly.pdbx_strand_id
1 'polypeptide(L)'
;GKRQYMSAIFFHAEEQEKIAHEVLNKIVAKKQLTTVIEPATEFYDAELYHQKWLLQRRRDWFATLELMSPEDLVDGQAASGLNAYVAGHLSQKDFRDIVDVWVRDKVISNDVWSAIRTKLGFECENDE
;
A
#
# COMPACT_ATOMS: atom_id res chain seq x y z
N GLY A 1 21.92 -14.52 15.14
CA GLY A 1 20.58 -15.13 15.27
C GLY A 1 19.71 -14.71 14.09
N LYS A 2 18.73 -15.52 13.68
CA LYS A 2 17.79 -15.18 12.61
C LYS A 2 17.05 -13.88 12.97
N ARG A 3 17.41 -12.76 12.32
CA ARG A 3 16.74 -11.45 12.46
C ARG A 3 15.48 -11.34 11.60
N GLN A 4 15.22 -12.33 10.75
CA GLN A 4 14.00 -12.41 9.93
C GLN A 4 12.77 -12.52 10.84
N TYR A 5 11.74 -11.72 10.52
CA TYR A 5 10.48 -11.59 11.29
C TYR A 5 10.59 -10.93 12.67
N MET A 6 11.72 -10.27 12.98
CA MET A 6 11.82 -9.43 14.17
C MET A 6 10.86 -8.24 14.07
N SER A 7 10.10 -7.97 15.13
CA SER A 7 9.30 -6.75 15.24
C SER A 7 10.23 -5.57 15.54
N ALA A 8 10.21 -4.56 14.68
CA ALA A 8 11.08 -3.39 14.79
C ALA A 8 10.35 -2.12 14.36
N ILE A 9 10.75 -1.00 14.95
CA ILE A 9 10.40 0.36 14.51
C ILE A 9 11.73 1.07 14.26
N PHE A 10 11.92 1.56 13.04
CA PHE A 10 13.09 2.34 12.65
C PHE A 10 12.74 3.82 12.56
N PHE A 11 13.36 4.66 13.40
CA PHE A 11 13.04 6.09 13.45
C PHE A 11 14.03 6.94 12.66
N HIS A 12 13.55 8.00 12.03
CA HIS A 12 14.35 8.97 11.28
C HIS A 12 14.53 10.31 12.03
N ALA A 13 13.80 10.52 13.12
CA ALA A 13 13.87 11.72 13.95
C ALA A 13 13.54 11.40 15.42
N GLU A 14 14.07 12.20 16.34
CA GLU A 14 13.85 12.05 17.79
C GLU A 14 12.36 12.05 18.18
N GLU A 15 11.54 12.83 17.49
CA GLU A 15 10.10 12.85 17.75
C GLU A 15 9.43 11.50 17.45
N GLN A 16 9.87 10.79 16.40
CA GLN A 16 9.36 9.45 16.09
C GLN A 16 9.79 8.43 17.14
N GLU A 17 11.04 8.51 17.62
CA GLU A 17 11.56 7.68 18.71
C GLU A 17 10.71 7.88 19.98
N LYS A 18 10.49 9.13 20.37
CA LYS A 18 9.70 9.48 21.55
C LYS A 18 8.27 8.95 21.45
N ILE A 19 7.58 9.18 20.32
CA ILE A 19 6.22 8.69 20.09
C ILE A 19 6.18 7.16 20.14
N ALA A 20 7.15 6.47 19.52
CA ALA A 20 7.22 5.01 19.54
C ALA A 20 7.35 4.47 20.97
N HIS A 21 8.25 5.05 21.78
CA HIS A 21 8.40 4.68 23.19
C HIS A 21 7.12 4.94 24.00
N GLU A 22 6.48 6.09 23.83
CA GLU A 22 5.23 6.43 24.52
C GLU A 22 4.11 5.43 24.21
N VAL A 23 3.95 5.04 22.94
CA VAL A 23 2.94 4.07 22.52
C VAL A 23 3.27 2.67 23.05
N LEU A 24 4.51 2.20 22.91
CA LEU A 24 4.90 0.89 23.42
C LEU A 24 4.73 0.79 24.94
N ASN A 25 5.09 1.82 25.72
CA ASN A 25 4.92 1.83 27.17
C ASN A 25 3.45 1.70 27.59
N LYS A 26 2.52 2.30 26.85
CA LYS A 26 1.06 2.16 27.07
C LYS A 26 0.56 0.74 26.78
N ILE A 27 1.22 0.01 25.87
CA ILE A 27 0.85 -1.34 25.46
C ILE A 27 1.52 -2.41 26.34
N VAL A 28 2.76 -2.19 26.78
CA VAL A 28 3.50 -3.12 27.66
C VAL A 28 2.75 -3.39 28.96
N ALA A 29 2.04 -2.38 29.47
CA ALA A 29 1.15 -2.53 30.62
C ALA A 29 0.03 -3.58 30.41
N LYS A 30 -0.25 -3.97 29.16
CA LYS A 30 -1.31 -4.91 28.76
C LYS A 30 -0.77 -6.22 28.19
N LYS A 31 0.41 -6.24 27.56
CA LYS A 31 1.02 -7.42 26.92
C LYS A 31 2.55 -7.32 26.86
N GLN A 32 3.24 -8.45 26.96
CA GLN A 32 4.69 -8.50 26.70
C GLN A 32 4.97 -8.16 25.23
N LEU A 33 5.84 -7.19 24.97
CA LEU A 33 6.26 -6.79 23.64
C LEU A 33 7.74 -7.13 23.43
N THR A 34 8.09 -7.56 22.23
CA THR A 34 9.48 -7.84 21.80
C THR A 34 9.94 -6.85 20.71
N THR A 35 9.17 -5.79 20.46
CA THR A 35 9.47 -4.78 19.46
C THR A 35 10.69 -3.97 19.86
N VAL A 36 11.68 -3.89 18.97
CA VAL A 36 12.85 -3.03 19.15
C VAL A 36 12.64 -1.67 18.49
N ILE A 37 13.16 -0.60 19.11
CA ILE A 37 13.20 0.74 18.53
C ILE A 37 14.68 1.04 18.24
N GLU A 38 15.02 1.26 16.96
CA GLU A 38 16.39 1.51 16.52
C GLU A 38 16.41 2.71 15.55
N PRO A 39 17.50 3.48 15.46
CA PRO A 39 17.62 4.51 14.44
C PRO A 39 17.60 3.86 13.05
N ALA A 40 16.87 4.48 12.13
CA ALA A 40 16.86 4.06 10.74
C ALA A 40 18.27 4.20 10.14
N THR A 41 18.74 3.13 9.50
CA THR A 41 19.97 3.11 8.73
C THR A 41 19.64 2.95 7.25
N GLU A 42 20.61 2.58 6.43
CA GLU A 42 20.36 2.30 5.02
C GLU A 42 19.28 1.21 4.86
N PHE A 43 18.25 1.53 4.09
CA PHE A 43 17.19 0.59 3.73
C PHE A 43 17.51 0.02 2.35
N TYR A 44 17.60 -1.30 2.26
CA TYR A 44 17.81 -1.99 0.99
C TYR A 44 16.47 -2.53 0.50
N ASP A 45 16.10 -2.15 -0.72
CA ASP A 45 14.89 -2.66 -1.35
C ASP A 45 14.95 -4.17 -1.49
N ALA A 46 13.83 -4.83 -1.17
CA ALA A 46 13.67 -6.25 -1.44
C ALA A 46 13.55 -6.50 -2.95
N GLU A 47 13.92 -7.72 -3.37
CA GLU A 47 13.83 -8.17 -4.75
C GLU A 47 12.44 -7.89 -5.35
N LEU A 48 12.38 -7.61 -6.65
CA LEU A 48 11.17 -7.13 -7.33
C LEU A 48 9.93 -8.00 -7.09
N TYR A 49 10.07 -9.32 -7.03
CA TYR A 49 8.92 -10.21 -6.81
C TYR A 49 8.28 -10.08 -5.41
N HIS A 50 8.96 -9.44 -4.45
CA HIS A 50 8.37 -9.11 -3.15
C HIS A 50 7.53 -7.83 -3.18
N GLN A 51 7.74 -6.95 -4.16
CA GLN A 51 7.03 -5.67 -4.23
C GLN A 51 5.59 -5.87 -4.69
N LYS A 52 4.59 -5.39 -3.93
CA LYS A 52 3.16 -5.49 -4.30
C LYS A 52 2.74 -6.93 -4.71
N TRP A 53 3.26 -7.93 -4.00
CA TRP A 53 3.18 -9.37 -4.35
C TRP A 53 1.75 -9.86 -4.69
N LEU A 54 0.73 -9.41 -3.96
CA LEU A 54 -0.66 -9.81 -4.23
C LEU A 54 -1.15 -9.29 -5.58
N LEU A 55 -0.80 -8.05 -5.93
CA LEU A 55 -1.13 -7.45 -7.23
C LEU A 55 -0.36 -8.12 -8.37
N GLN A 56 0.94 -8.42 -8.20
CA GLN A 56 1.73 -9.15 -9.22
C GLN A 56 1.12 -10.51 -9.60
N ARG A 57 0.40 -11.16 -8.68
CA ARG A 57 -0.27 -12.45 -8.91
C ARG A 57 -1.60 -12.33 -9.65
N ARG A 58 -2.06 -11.10 -9.91
CA ARG A 58 -3.33 -10.79 -10.56
C ARG A 58 -3.09 -10.23 -11.96
N ARG A 59 -2.77 -11.11 -12.90
CA ARG A 59 -2.55 -10.77 -14.32
C ARG A 59 -3.72 -10.01 -14.94
N ASP A 60 -4.93 -10.31 -14.48
CA ASP A 60 -6.16 -9.66 -14.91
C ASP A 60 -6.22 -8.17 -14.53
N TRP A 61 -5.44 -7.73 -13.55
CA TRP A 61 -5.34 -6.32 -13.16
C TRP A 61 -4.24 -5.58 -13.92
N PHE A 62 -3.15 -6.24 -14.29
CA PHE A 62 -2.11 -5.64 -15.14
C PHE A 62 -2.69 -5.21 -16.48
N ALA A 63 -3.48 -6.08 -17.12
CA ALA A 63 -4.16 -5.75 -18.36
C ALA A 63 -5.16 -4.58 -18.20
N THR A 64 -5.89 -4.52 -17.08
CA THR A 64 -6.84 -3.43 -16.80
C THR A 64 -6.15 -2.09 -16.58
N LEU A 65 -4.93 -2.10 -16.03
CA LEU A 65 -4.14 -0.91 -15.78
C LEU A 65 -3.17 -0.54 -16.91
N GLU A 66 -3.19 -1.30 -18.02
CA GLU A 66 -2.22 -1.15 -19.12
C GLU A 66 -0.74 -1.26 -18.65
N LEU A 67 -0.50 -2.00 -17.57
CA LEU A 67 0.84 -2.24 -17.05
C LEU A 67 1.50 -3.39 -17.81
N MET A 68 2.74 -3.16 -18.24
CA MET A 68 3.51 -4.09 -19.05
C MET A 68 4.36 -5.01 -18.17
N SER A 69 4.82 -4.52 -17.02
CA SER A 69 5.62 -5.32 -16.10
C SER A 69 5.53 -4.86 -14.64
N PRO A 70 5.92 -5.71 -13.65
CA PRO A 70 5.83 -5.36 -12.23
C PRO A 70 6.67 -4.15 -11.81
N GLU A 71 7.68 -3.78 -12.59
CA GLU A 71 8.47 -2.56 -12.43
C GLU A 71 7.57 -1.31 -12.54
N ASP A 72 6.54 -1.34 -13.37
CA ASP A 72 5.55 -0.26 -13.50
C ASP A 72 4.72 -0.06 -12.21
N LEU A 73 4.75 -1.03 -11.27
CA LEU A 73 4.06 -0.96 -9.97
C LEU A 73 4.91 -0.38 -8.84
N VAL A 74 6.23 -0.29 -9.00
CA VAL A 74 7.13 -0.04 -7.85
C VAL A 74 6.99 1.40 -7.34
N ASP A 75 6.91 2.35 -8.26
CA ASP A 75 7.00 3.79 -7.92
C ASP A 75 5.63 4.50 -7.81
N GLY A 76 4.53 3.81 -8.13
CA GLY A 76 3.20 4.41 -8.19
C GLY A 76 2.46 4.41 -6.85
N GLN A 77 2.04 5.60 -6.37
CA GLN A 77 1.00 5.73 -5.33
C GLN A 77 -0.29 4.97 -5.72
N ALA A 78 -0.55 4.86 -7.03
CA ALA A 78 -1.60 4.04 -7.63
C ALA A 78 -1.50 2.54 -7.30
N ALA A 79 -0.29 1.98 -7.35
CA ALA A 79 -0.07 0.57 -7.11
C ALA A 79 -0.34 0.17 -5.65
N SER A 80 -0.07 1.07 -4.69
CA SER A 80 -0.32 0.82 -3.27
C SER A 80 -1.82 0.76 -2.94
N GLY A 81 -2.62 1.70 -3.47
CA GLY A 81 -4.08 1.69 -3.30
C GLY A 81 -4.73 0.46 -3.96
N LEU A 82 -4.31 0.11 -5.18
CA LEU A 82 -4.83 -1.08 -5.85
C LEU A 82 -4.42 -2.36 -5.12
N ASN A 83 -3.16 -2.47 -4.68
CA ASN A 83 -2.72 -3.64 -3.92
C ASN A 83 -3.52 -3.80 -2.61
N ALA A 84 -3.81 -2.70 -1.91
CA ALA A 84 -4.63 -2.74 -0.70
C ALA A 84 -6.08 -3.17 -1.00
N TYR A 85 -6.69 -2.70 -2.08
CA TYR A 85 -8.01 -3.15 -2.51
C TYR A 85 -8.03 -4.63 -2.91
N VAL A 86 -7.09 -5.07 -3.75
CA VAL A 86 -6.95 -6.48 -4.16
C VAL A 86 -6.69 -7.41 -2.97
N ALA A 87 -6.01 -6.92 -1.94
CA ALA A 87 -5.79 -7.64 -0.69
C ALA A 87 -7.01 -7.69 0.24
N GLY A 88 -8.09 -6.97 -0.06
CA GLY A 88 -9.29 -6.88 0.77
C GLY A 88 -9.15 -5.93 1.97
N HIS A 89 -8.19 -5.01 1.92
CA HIS A 89 -7.94 -4.02 2.99
C HIS A 89 -8.61 -2.67 2.73
N LEU A 90 -9.20 -2.45 1.56
CA LEU A 90 -10.00 -1.28 1.23
C LEU A 90 -11.40 -1.70 0.82
N SER A 91 -12.40 -0.92 1.26
CA SER A 91 -13.75 -1.08 0.73
C SER A 91 -13.79 -0.63 -0.74
N GLN A 92 -14.81 -1.09 -1.46
CA GLN A 92 -15.03 -0.66 -2.84
C GLN A 92 -15.27 0.86 -2.94
N LYS A 93 -15.89 1.48 -1.94
CA LYS A 93 -16.07 2.94 -1.88
C LYS A 93 -14.72 3.66 -1.70
N ASP A 94 -13.93 3.26 -0.70
CA ASP A 94 -12.65 3.92 -0.42
C ASP A 94 -11.68 3.79 -1.61
N PHE A 95 -11.73 2.65 -2.30
CA PHE A 95 -10.96 2.47 -3.52
C PHE A 95 -11.42 3.42 -4.64
N ARG A 96 -12.73 3.65 -4.81
CA ARG A 96 -13.27 4.63 -5.77
C ARG A 96 -12.72 6.03 -5.49
N ASP A 97 -12.83 6.50 -4.25
CA ASP A 97 -12.39 7.84 -3.83
C ASP A 97 -10.89 8.05 -4.12
N ILE A 98 -10.08 7.00 -3.91
CA ILE A 98 -8.65 6.99 -4.22
C ILE A 98 -8.40 7.08 -5.73
N VAL A 99 -9.12 6.31 -6.54
CA VAL A 99 -8.93 6.30 -8.00
C VAL A 99 -9.41 7.62 -8.64
N ASP A 100 -10.46 8.24 -8.12
CA ASP A 100 -10.93 9.56 -8.58
C ASP A 100 -9.85 10.63 -8.41
N VAL A 101 -9.09 10.58 -7.31
CA VAL A 101 -7.91 11.43 -7.10
C VAL A 101 -6.83 11.13 -8.16
N TRP A 102 -6.58 9.86 -8.49
CA TRP A 102 -5.60 9.49 -9.52
C TRP A 102 -5.97 9.97 -10.91
N VAL A 103 -7.26 9.94 -11.26
CA VAL A 103 -7.75 10.49 -12.53
C VAL A 103 -7.58 12.01 -12.56
N ARG A 104 -8.01 12.70 -11.50
CA ARG A 104 -7.88 14.16 -11.37
C ARG A 104 -6.42 14.61 -11.48
N ASP A 105 -5.52 13.90 -10.83
CA ASP A 105 -4.09 14.21 -10.78
C ASP A 105 -3.32 13.62 -11.98
N LYS A 106 -4.04 13.01 -12.94
CA LYS A 106 -3.51 12.39 -14.18
C LYS A 106 -2.47 11.30 -13.94
N VAL A 107 -2.57 10.60 -12.81
CA VAL A 107 -1.78 9.42 -12.47
C VAL A 107 -2.19 8.22 -13.36
N ILE A 108 -3.48 8.14 -13.71
CA ILE A 108 -4.01 7.16 -14.67
C ILE A 108 -4.86 7.86 -15.75
N SER A 109 -5.01 7.22 -16.90
CA SER A 109 -5.87 7.74 -17.98
C SER A 109 -7.36 7.53 -17.68
N ASN A 110 -8.22 8.29 -18.35
CA ASN A 110 -9.68 8.08 -18.30
C ASN A 110 -10.09 6.69 -18.82
N ASP A 111 -9.32 6.12 -19.76
CA ASP A 111 -9.58 4.79 -20.32
C ASP A 111 -9.26 3.70 -19.30
N VAL A 112 -8.12 3.82 -18.59
CA VAL A 112 -7.78 2.96 -17.46
C VAL A 112 -8.84 3.06 -16.37
N TRP A 113 -9.33 4.27 -16.07
CA TRP A 113 -10.44 4.44 -15.13
C TRP A 113 -11.73 3.73 -15.58
N SER A 114 -12.10 3.88 -16.86
CA SER A 114 -13.25 3.19 -17.45
C SER A 114 -13.13 1.65 -17.33
N ALA A 115 -11.94 1.12 -17.57
CA ALA A 115 -11.65 -0.31 -17.42
C ALA A 115 -11.76 -0.78 -15.96
N ILE A 116 -11.22 0.00 -15.01
CA ILE A 116 -11.38 -0.27 -13.57
C ILE A 116 -12.87 -0.28 -13.18
N ARG A 117 -13.64 0.73 -13.59
CA ARG A 117 -15.09 0.79 -13.30
C ARG A 117 -15.85 -0.41 -13.82
N THR A 118 -15.59 -0.77 -15.08
CA THR A 118 -16.21 -1.93 -15.72
C THR A 118 -15.89 -3.22 -14.96
N LYS A 119 -14.61 -3.42 -14.62
CA LYS A 119 -14.15 -4.61 -13.89
C LYS A 119 -14.76 -4.72 -12.49
N LEU A 120 -14.97 -3.58 -11.82
CA LEU A 120 -15.51 -3.53 -10.46
C LEU A 120 -17.03 -3.46 -10.39
N GLY A 121 -17.72 -3.35 -11.52
CA GLY A 121 -19.16 -3.12 -11.52
C GLY A 121 -19.53 -1.79 -10.87
N PHE A 122 -18.67 -0.77 -10.97
CA PHE A 122 -19.04 0.58 -10.61
C PHE A 122 -20.07 1.08 -11.63
N GLU A 123 -21.37 0.92 -11.32
CA GLU A 123 -22.40 1.66 -12.03
C GLU A 123 -22.10 3.16 -11.86
N CYS A 124 -22.30 3.94 -12.94
CA CYS A 124 -22.44 5.38 -12.79
C CYS A 124 -23.62 5.58 -11.86
N GLU A 125 -23.37 5.90 -10.60
CA GLU A 125 -24.36 6.65 -9.86
C GLU A 125 -24.55 7.91 -10.69
N ASN A 126 -25.76 8.07 -11.23
CA ASN A 126 -26.15 9.31 -11.87
C ASN A 126 -26.02 10.36 -10.76
N ASP A 127 -24.97 11.17 -10.82
CA ASP A 127 -24.88 12.40 -10.06
C ASP A 127 -26.03 13.29 -10.56
N GLU A 128 -27.19 13.19 -9.91
CA GLU A 128 -28.26 14.20 -9.96
C GLU A 128 -27.87 15.45 -9.16
#